data_AF-A0A2V5KJS6-F1
#
_entry.id   AF-A0A2V5KJS6-F1
#
_cell.length_a   1.000
_cell.length_b   1.000
_cell.length_c   1.000
_cell.angle_alpha   90.00
_cell.angle_beta   90.00
_cell.angle_gamma   90.00
#
_symmetry.space_group_name_H-M   'P 1'
#
loop_
_entity.id
_entity.type
_entity.pdbx_description
1 polymer ?
#
loop_
_entity_poly.entity_id
_entity_poly.type
_entity_poly.pdbx_seq_one_letter_code
_entity_poly.pdbx_strand_id
1 'polypeptide(L)'
;MLLHKNSAQEADAGPTDVLTFHHGEIFISVEMAKRQARVFGNSLVRELQLYIVHGLLHLHGFDDHTPAEARKMEEIQEKILNRAR
;
A
#
# COMPACT_ATOMS: atom_id res chain seq x y z
N MET A 1 5.56 4.04 6.54
CA MET A 1 5.72 2.57 6.41
C MET A 1 6.01 2.34 4.94
N LEU A 2 7.28 2.14 4.59
CA LEU A 2 7.73 2.06 3.18
C LEU A 2 7.42 0.64 2.65
N LEU A 3 6.62 0.53 1.59
CA LEU A 3 6.08 -0.74 1.09
C LEU A 3 6.24 -0.90 -0.44
N HIS A 4 7.48 -1.08 -0.92
CA HIS A 4 7.71 -1.34 -2.36
C HIS A 4 8.71 -2.44 -2.62
N LYS A 5 8.34 -3.36 -3.53
CA LYS A 5 9.27 -4.16 -4.36
C LYS A 5 8.70 -4.26 -5.78
N ASN A 6 9.42 -3.69 -6.75
CA ASN A 6 9.12 -3.73 -8.19
C ASN A 6 9.62 -5.03 -8.84
N SER A 7 8.90 -5.46 -9.89
CA SER A 7 8.98 -6.74 -10.61
C SER A 7 10.26 -7.00 -11.43
N ALA A 8 11.35 -6.25 -11.23
CA ALA A 8 12.59 -6.41 -11.99
C ALA A 8 13.79 -6.99 -11.19
N GLN A 9 13.63 -7.32 -9.90
CA GLN A 9 14.71 -7.94 -9.11
C GLN A 9 14.19 -9.11 -8.28
N GLU A 10 14.19 -10.30 -8.88
CA GLU A 10 14.27 -11.57 -8.15
C GLU A 10 15.63 -11.66 -7.44
N ALA A 11 15.76 -11.09 -6.22
CA ALA A 11 16.97 -11.29 -5.41
C ALA A 11 16.83 -11.08 -3.89
N ASP A 12 15.65 -10.84 -3.34
CA ASP A 12 15.50 -10.75 -1.88
C ASP A 12 14.11 -11.21 -1.40
N ALA A 13 14.05 -12.46 -0.94
CA ALA A 13 12.85 -13.20 -0.54
C ALA A 13 12.33 -12.81 0.86
N GLY A 14 12.12 -11.51 1.09
CA GLY A 14 11.41 -10.99 2.27
C GLY A 14 9.91 -10.86 2.03
N PRO A 15 9.04 -11.06 3.05
CA PRO A 15 7.59 -10.89 2.91
C PRO A 15 7.24 -9.43 2.56
N THR A 16 6.23 -9.23 1.71
CA THR A 16 5.74 -7.91 1.29
C THR A 16 4.21 -7.82 1.42
N ASP A 17 3.70 -6.60 1.53
CA ASP A 17 2.34 -6.31 1.96
C ASP A 17 1.39 -6.18 0.76
N VAL A 18 1.89 -5.57 -0.33
CA VAL A 18 1.17 -5.34 -1.60
C VAL A 18 2.12 -5.54 -2.78
N LEU A 19 1.67 -6.26 -3.80
CA LEU A 19 2.36 -6.37 -5.09
C LEU A 19 1.49 -5.75 -6.18
N THR A 20 2.10 -4.88 -7.00
CA THR A 20 1.45 -4.25 -8.16
C THR A 20 2.17 -4.65 -9.44
N PHE A 21 1.40 -5.00 -10.47
CA PHE A 21 1.92 -5.36 -11.79
C PHE A 21 1.45 -4.35 -12.85
N HIS A 22 2.26 -4.14 -13.88
CA HIS A 22 1.99 -3.19 -14.98
C HIS A 22 0.64 -3.42 -15.70
N HIS A 23 -0.01 -4.57 -15.50
CA HIS A 23 -1.31 -4.91 -16.08
C HIS A 23 -2.53 -4.57 -15.18
N GLY A 24 -2.33 -3.88 -14.06
CA GLY A 24 -3.46 -3.36 -13.25
C GLY A 24 -3.95 -4.29 -12.14
N GLU A 25 -3.15 -5.28 -11.74
CA GLU A 25 -3.50 -6.22 -10.67
C GLU A 25 -2.93 -5.77 -9.32
N ILE A 26 -3.71 -5.95 -8.25
CA ILE A 26 -3.32 -5.67 -6.87
C ILE A 26 -3.49 -6.97 -6.05
N PHE A 27 -2.39 -7.49 -5.54
CA PHE A 27 -2.41 -8.62 -4.60
C PHE A 27 -2.19 -8.10 -3.19
N ILE A 28 -3.07 -8.48 -2.26
CA ILE A 28 -3.05 -8.01 -0.87
C ILE A 28 -2.89 -9.19 0.08
N SER A 29 -1.84 -9.15 0.91
CA SER A 29 -1.66 -10.14 1.98
C SER A 29 -2.54 -9.79 3.18
N VAL A 30 -3.64 -10.52 3.36
CA VAL A 30 -4.55 -10.34 4.51
C VAL A 30 -3.87 -10.64 5.83
N GLU A 31 -2.93 -11.59 5.86
CA GLU A 31 -2.16 -11.91 7.06
C GLU A 31 -1.28 -10.73 7.48
N MET A 32 -0.67 -10.07 6.50
CA MET A 32 0.14 -8.89 6.74
C MET A 32 -0.71 -7.70 7.20
N ALA A 33 -1.85 -7.46 6.54
CA ALA A 33 -2.80 -6.43 6.97
C ALA A 33 -3.25 -6.65 8.43
N LYS A 34 -3.46 -7.91 8.85
CA LYS A 34 -3.77 -8.23 10.25
C LYS A 34 -2.62 -7.89 11.21
N ARG A 35 -1.37 -8.14 10.82
CA ARG A 35 -0.20 -7.79 11.63
C ARG A 35 -0.07 -6.27 11.76
N GLN A 36 -0.12 -5.56 10.66
CA GLN A 36 0.04 -4.10 10.64
C GLN A 36 -1.12 -3.40 11.34
N ALA A 37 -2.35 -3.88 11.18
CA ALA A 37 -3.49 -3.39 11.96
C ALA A 37 -3.24 -3.45 13.47
N ARG A 38 -2.60 -4.52 13.97
CA ARG A 38 -2.23 -4.62 15.40
C ARG A 38 -1.10 -3.68 15.77
N VAL A 39 -0.07 -3.55 14.93
CA VAL A 39 1.10 -2.68 15.18
C VAL A 39 0.70 -1.22 15.26
N PHE A 40 -0.18 -0.77 14.34
CA PHE A 40 -0.61 0.63 14.23
C PHE A 40 -1.92 0.93 14.96
N GLY A 41 -2.53 -0.05 15.64
CA GLY A 41 -3.79 0.13 16.36
C GLY A 41 -5.01 0.38 15.45
N ASN A 42 -4.94 -0.03 14.18
CA ASN A 42 -6.02 0.08 13.21
C ASN A 42 -6.96 -1.15 13.25
N SER A 43 -8.16 -1.01 12.69
CA SER A 43 -8.98 -2.18 12.35
C SER A 43 -8.43 -2.86 11.10
N LEU A 44 -8.63 -4.18 10.97
CA LEU A 44 -8.27 -4.90 9.75
C LEU A 44 -8.93 -4.28 8.51
N VAL A 45 -10.18 -3.85 8.63
CA VAL A 45 -10.92 -3.21 7.53
C VAL A 45 -10.23 -1.92 7.09
N ARG A 46 -9.81 -1.07 8.03
CA ARG A 46 -9.08 0.17 7.72
C ARG A 46 -7.75 -0.12 7.02
N GLU A 47 -7.03 -1.14 7.47
CA GLU A 47 -5.74 -1.50 6.87
C GLU A 47 -5.91 -2.06 5.45
N LEU A 48 -6.92 -2.90 5.22
CA LEU A 48 -7.26 -3.39 3.88
C LEU A 48 -7.69 -2.25 2.95
N GLN A 49 -8.49 -1.30 3.44
CA GLN A 49 -8.87 -0.11 2.66
C GLN A 49 -7.64 0.72 2.29
N LEU A 50 -6.71 0.91 3.23
CA LEU A 50 -5.45 1.60 2.98
C LEU A 50 -4.65 0.90 1.87
N TYR A 51 -4.50 -0.42 1.92
CA TYR A 51 -3.75 -1.19 0.92
C TYR A 51 -4.39 -1.15 -0.47
N ILE A 52 -5.73 -1.20 -0.55
CA ILE A 52 -6.46 -1.06 -1.81
C ILE A 52 -6.19 0.33 -2.41
N VAL A 53 -6.38 1.40 -1.62
CA VAL A 53 -6.17 2.78 -2.09
C VAL A 53 -4.70 2.99 -2.49
N HIS A 54 -3.77 2.50 -1.69
CA HIS A 54 -2.33 2.56 -1.96
C HIS A 54 -1.97 1.87 -3.28
N GLY A 55 -2.43 0.62 -3.47
CA GLY A 55 -2.22 -0.11 -4.73
C GLY A 55 -2.83 0.61 -5.94
N LEU A 56 -4.04 1.17 -5.81
CA LEU A 56 -4.68 1.93 -6.89
C LEU A 56 -3.92 3.20 -7.25
N LEU A 57 -3.35 3.90 -6.26
CA LEU A 57 -2.53 5.08 -6.49
C LEU A 57 -1.23 4.73 -7.24
N HIS A 58 -0.59 3.61 -6.93
CA HIS A 58 0.55 3.13 -7.71
C HIS A 58 0.18 2.78 -9.15
N LEU A 59 -0.96 2.13 -9.36
CA LEU A 59 -1.47 1.89 -10.73
C LEU A 59 -1.76 3.20 -11.47
N HIS A 60 -2.04 4.29 -10.76
CA HIS A 60 -2.25 5.62 -11.32
C HIS A 60 -0.96 6.45 -11.45
N GLY A 61 0.22 5.85 -11.21
CA GLY A 61 1.52 6.50 -11.38
C GLY A 61 1.98 7.36 -10.21
N PHE A 62 1.35 7.25 -9.04
CA PHE A 62 1.91 7.78 -7.81
C PHE A 62 3.03 6.87 -7.31
N ASP A 63 3.99 7.49 -6.65
CA ASP A 63 5.15 6.81 -6.06
C ASP A 63 5.37 7.37 -4.65
N ASP A 64 6.18 6.68 -3.84
CA ASP A 64 6.51 7.05 -2.47
C ASP A 64 7.99 6.75 -2.11
N HIS A 65 8.84 6.56 -3.12
CA HIS A 65 10.28 6.34 -2.95
C HIS A 65 11.01 7.49 -2.22
N THR A 66 10.53 8.72 -2.31
CA THR A 66 11.08 9.86 -1.55
C THR A 66 10.13 10.32 -0.43
N PRO A 67 10.65 10.92 0.66
CA PRO A 67 9.79 11.44 1.74
C PRO A 67 8.75 12.45 1.29
N ALA A 68 9.05 13.24 0.24
CA ALA A 68 8.12 14.23 -0.31
C ALA A 68 6.97 13.56 -1.08
N GLU A 69 7.29 12.54 -1.88
CA GLU A 69 6.30 11.76 -2.63
C GLU A 69 5.43 10.93 -1.69
N ALA A 70 6.04 10.27 -0.69
CA ALA A 70 5.34 9.52 0.35
C ALA A 70 4.32 10.38 1.09
N ARG A 71 4.72 11.60 1.50
CA ARG A 71 3.82 12.54 2.17
C ARG A 71 2.66 12.96 1.27
N LYS A 72 2.93 13.24 0.00
CA LYS A 72 1.89 13.59 -0.99
C LYS A 72 0.90 12.43 -1.18
N MET A 73 1.40 11.21 -1.27
CA MET A 73 0.58 10.02 -1.42
C MET A 73 -0.27 9.76 -0.17
N GLU A 74 0.31 9.90 1.02
CA GLU A 74 -0.39 9.79 2.30
C GLU A 74 -1.57 10.76 2.42
N GLU A 75 -1.37 12.03 2.03
CA GLU A 75 -2.45 13.03 2.03
C GLU A 75 -3.61 12.64 1.09
N ILE A 76 -3.31 12.02 -0.05
CA ILE A 76 -4.31 11.57 -1.01
C ILE A 76 -5.04 10.32 -0.48
N GLN A 77 -4.30 9.38 0.10
CA GLN A 77 -4.87 8.20 0.76
C GLN A 77 -5.90 8.61 1.80
N GLU A 78 -5.55 9.53 2.71
CA GLU A 78 -6.47 10.01 3.75
C GLU A 78 -7.69 10.74 3.15
N LYS A 79 -7.50 11.56 2.11
CA LYS A 79 -8.62 12.22 1.41
C LYS A 79 -9.60 11.21 0.82
N ILE A 80 -9.11 10.14 0.19
CA ILE A 80 -9.94 9.09 -0.41
C ILE A 80 -10.65 8.30 0.69
N LEU A 81 -9.92 7.84 1.70
CA LEU A 81 -10.47 7.04 2.80
C LEU A 81 -11.53 7.79 3.60
N ASN A 82 -11.40 9.10 3.77
CA ASN A 82 -12.41 9.92 4.46
C ASN A 82 -13.68 10.14 3.63
N ARG A 83 -13.59 10.08 2.30
CA ARG A 83 -14.76 10.16 1.40
C ARG A 83 -15.47 8.81 1.23
N ALA A 84 -14.77 7.71 1.45
CA ALA A 84 -15.31 6.35 1.32
C ALA A 84 -15.96 5.83 2.62
N ARG A 85 -16.10 6.69 3.65
CA ARG A 85 -16.78 6.40 4.91
C ARG A 85 -18.29 6.57 4.80
#